data_AF-W9XBJ3-F1
#
_entry.id   AF-W9XBJ3-F1
#
_cell.length_a   1.000
_cell.length_b   1.000
_cell.length_c   1.000
_cell.angle_alpha   90.00
_cell.angle_beta   90.00
_cell.angle_gamma   90.00
#
_symmetry.space_group_name_H-M   'P 1'
#
loop_
_entity.id
_entity.type
_entity.pdbx_description
1 polymer ?
#
loop_
_entity_poly.entity_id
_entity_poly.type
_entity_poly.pdbx_seq_one_letter_code
_entity_poly.pdbx_strand_id
1 'polypeptide(L)'
;MILEEAVGADLKTTWPRLSVKQRIGVVDQIITIQERLLEASKRFQVYGSLYFTEDGAKFNFRRQIEVSTASSSKFIIGPLAHRHFMETVLWESDLDSGPWHTPNDYIDSLARSSLLQIRSRAHKETAIITSRPFSFPVKPVSDLSNAAVCQMLQLVRTVTPHIVPLSPDHCLPLLWHRDLHDGNIFVSDEGKVTSIIDWQDANILPLFLTIRKPQFLD
;
A
#
# COMPACT_ATOMS: atom_id res chain seq x y z
N MET A 1 -11.54 -6.55 10.80
CA MET A 1 -10.18 -6.29 11.32
C MET A 1 -10.35 -5.77 12.73
N ILE A 2 -9.61 -6.33 13.69
CA ILE A 2 -9.58 -5.85 15.08
C ILE A 2 -8.17 -5.33 15.29
N LEU A 3 -8.04 -4.07 15.70
CA LEU A 3 -6.77 -3.39 15.96
C LEU A 3 -6.71 -2.99 17.44
N GLU A 4 -5.50 -2.76 17.93
CA GLU A 4 -5.29 -2.15 19.24
C GLU A 4 -5.92 -0.74 19.29
N GLU A 5 -6.47 -0.36 20.44
CA GLU A 5 -7.06 0.95 20.66
C GLU A 5 -5.97 2.02 20.69
N ALA A 6 -6.15 3.09 19.92
CA ALA A 6 -5.23 4.22 19.93
C ALA A 6 -5.37 5.03 21.22
N VAL A 7 -4.25 5.32 21.87
CA VAL A 7 -4.23 6.07 23.13
C VAL A 7 -4.15 7.57 22.84
N GLY A 8 -4.92 8.38 23.56
CA GLY A 8 -4.90 9.85 23.46
C GLY A 8 -6.10 10.42 22.71
N ALA A 9 -6.04 11.70 22.38
CA ALA A 9 -7.05 12.38 21.58
C ALA A 9 -6.56 12.61 20.15
N ASP A 10 -7.46 12.63 19.18
CA ASP A 10 -7.10 12.91 17.79
C ASP A 10 -6.51 14.32 17.66
N LEU A 11 -5.50 14.45 16.80
CA LEU A 11 -4.77 15.71 16.63
C LEU A 11 -5.68 16.76 16.00
N LYS A 12 -6.62 16.38 15.14
CA LYS A 12 -7.56 17.30 14.50
C LYS A 12 -8.38 18.11 15.51
N THR A 13 -8.92 17.47 16.54
CA THR A 13 -9.68 18.17 17.61
C THR A 13 -8.76 18.88 18.61
N THR A 14 -7.53 18.40 18.78
CA THR A 14 -6.60 18.91 19.80
C THR A 14 -5.74 20.07 19.29
N TRP A 15 -5.44 20.11 18.00
CA TRP A 15 -4.58 21.10 17.36
C TRP A 15 -4.95 22.56 17.66
N PRO A 16 -6.23 22.98 17.62
CA PRO A 16 -6.61 24.36 17.92
C PRO A 16 -6.29 24.77 19.37
N ARG A 17 -6.27 23.80 20.30
CA ARG A 17 -6.06 23.99 21.73
C ARG A 17 -4.58 24.00 22.13
N LEU A 18 -3.70 23.45 21.30
CA LEU A 18 -2.26 23.41 21.54
C LEU A 18 -1.63 24.80 21.39
N SER A 19 -0.71 25.13 22.30
CA SER A 19 0.17 26.29 22.15
C SER A 19 1.10 26.13 20.94
N VAL A 20 1.64 27.23 20.43
CA VAL A 20 2.60 27.22 19.30
C VAL A 20 3.79 26.31 19.60
N LYS A 21 4.34 26.35 20.82
CA LYS A 21 5.45 25.50 21.26
C LYS A 21 5.08 24.01 21.18
N GLN A 22 3.87 23.64 21.58
CA GLN A 22 3.41 22.25 21.52
C GLN A 22 3.18 21.81 20.07
N ARG A 23 2.62 22.67 19.21
CA ARG A 23 2.44 22.36 17.78
C ARG A 23 3.78 22.08 17.10
N ILE A 24 4.80 22.89 17.37
CA ILE A 24 6.17 22.64 16.89
C ILE A 24 6.68 21.29 17.39
N GLY A 25 6.51 21.01 18.69
CA GLY A 25 6.91 19.72 19.27
C GLY A 25 6.19 18.50 18.66
N VAL A 26 4.93 18.64 18.25
CA VAL A 26 4.21 17.58 17.51
C VAL A 26 4.84 17.37 16.14
N VAL A 27 5.11 18.45 15.40
CA VAL A 27 5.76 18.38 14.08
C VAL A 27 7.13 17.71 14.17
N ASP A 28 7.94 18.09 15.16
CA ASP A 28 9.26 17.47 15.38
C ASP A 28 9.17 15.96 15.65
N GLN A 29 8.15 15.53 16.40
CA GLN A 29 7.89 14.10 16.64
C GLN A 29 7.47 13.37 15.37
N ILE A 30 6.62 13.97 14.52
CA ILE A 30 6.22 13.38 13.23
C ILE A 30 7.44 13.25 12.31
N ILE A 31 8.30 14.28 12.24
CA ILE A 31 9.57 14.23 11.49
C ILE A 31 10.43 13.09 12.02
N THR A 32 10.61 12.99 13.34
CA THR A 32 11.38 11.91 13.98
C THR A 32 10.85 10.52 13.61
N ILE A 33 9.52 10.34 13.51
CA ILE A 33 8.92 9.08 13.08
C ILE A 33 9.22 8.80 11.61
N GLN A 34 9.10 9.80 10.73
CA GLN A 34 9.42 9.67 9.30
C GLN A 34 10.90 9.33 9.08
N GLU A 35 11.82 9.96 9.83
CA GLU A 35 13.25 9.64 9.82
C GLU A 35 13.50 8.18 10.22
N ARG A 36 12.82 7.67 11.25
CA ARG A 36 12.93 6.25 11.64
C ARG A 36 12.44 5.29 10.56
N LEU A 37 11.36 5.63 9.86
CA LEU A 37 10.85 4.84 8.73
C LEU A 37 11.84 4.85 7.56
N LEU A 38 12.45 6.01 7.28
CA LEU A 38 13.50 6.12 6.27
C LEU A 38 14.75 5.32 6.67
N GLU A 39 15.16 5.33 7.92
CA GLU A 39 16.25 4.48 8.40
C GLU A 39 15.91 2.99 8.36
N ALA A 40 14.65 2.63 8.61
CA ALA A 40 14.17 1.25 8.45
C ALA A 40 14.19 0.79 6.99
N SER A 41 13.96 1.70 6.02
CA SER A 41 13.97 1.39 4.58
C SER A 41 15.27 0.74 4.11
N LYS A 42 16.41 1.06 4.74
CA LYS A 42 17.73 0.48 4.45
C LYS A 42 17.80 -1.03 4.69
N ARG A 43 16.81 -1.60 5.40
CA ARG A 43 16.67 -3.04 5.67
C ARG A 43 15.75 -3.75 4.69
N PHE A 44 15.01 -3.01 3.87
CA PHE A 44 14.11 -3.58 2.88
C PHE A 44 14.88 -3.82 1.58
N GLN A 45 14.77 -5.04 1.05
CA GLN A 45 15.43 -5.45 -0.19
C GLN A 45 14.44 -5.66 -1.34
N VAL A 46 13.14 -5.63 -1.03
CA VAL A 46 12.04 -5.94 -1.93
C VAL A 46 10.83 -5.06 -1.62
N TYR A 47 9.95 -4.93 -2.61
CA TYR A 47 8.64 -4.29 -2.49
C TYR A 47 7.56 -5.31 -2.17
N GLY A 48 6.61 -4.94 -1.32
CA GLY A 48 5.57 -5.83 -0.82
C GLY A 48 4.93 -5.28 0.45
N SER A 49 4.40 -6.17 1.30
CA SER A 49 3.86 -5.79 2.60
C SER A 49 4.64 -6.47 3.73
N LEU A 50 4.67 -5.82 4.89
CA LEU A 50 5.34 -6.32 6.08
C LEU A 50 4.39 -7.26 6.85
N TYR A 51 4.88 -8.44 7.22
CA TYR A 51 4.15 -9.43 8.00
C TYR A 51 4.99 -9.93 9.16
N PHE A 52 4.35 -10.51 10.17
CA PHE A 52 5.07 -11.35 11.13
C PHE A 52 5.51 -12.64 10.46
N THR A 53 6.68 -13.16 10.87
CA THR A 53 7.21 -14.42 10.32
C THR A 53 6.23 -15.59 10.47
N GLU A 54 5.47 -15.62 11.57
CA GLU A 54 4.44 -16.61 11.86
C GLU A 54 3.28 -16.60 10.84
N ASP A 55 2.92 -15.41 10.34
CA ASP A 55 1.85 -15.25 9.37
C ASP A 55 2.24 -15.81 7.99
N GLY A 56 3.52 -15.74 7.63
CA GLY A 56 4.00 -16.28 6.36
C GLY A 56 3.75 -17.78 6.21
N ALA A 57 4.00 -18.54 7.28
CA ALA A 57 3.70 -19.97 7.33
C ALA A 57 2.19 -20.23 7.35
N LYS A 58 1.44 -19.43 8.14
CA LYS A 58 -0.02 -19.56 8.28
C LYS A 58 -0.78 -19.33 6.97
N PHE A 59 -0.36 -18.32 6.20
CA PHE A 59 -0.95 -17.98 4.91
C PHE A 59 -0.31 -18.72 3.73
N ASN A 60 0.68 -19.60 4.00
CA ASN A 60 1.39 -20.37 3.00
C ASN A 60 1.94 -19.50 1.86
N PHE A 61 2.63 -18.40 2.22
CA PHE A 61 3.21 -17.52 1.22
C PHE A 61 4.26 -18.24 0.38
N ARG A 62 4.05 -18.26 -0.94
CA ARG A 62 4.95 -18.92 -1.90
C ARG A 62 6.31 -18.23 -1.99
N ARG A 63 6.34 -16.90 -1.81
CA ARG A 63 7.56 -16.08 -1.81
C ARG A 63 7.48 -15.10 -0.65
N GLN A 64 8.58 -15.00 0.06
CA GLN A 64 8.78 -14.08 1.18
C GLN A 64 10.27 -13.86 1.39
N ILE A 65 10.63 -12.69 1.91
CA ILE A 65 12.01 -12.32 2.23
C ILE A 65 12.07 -11.88 3.69
N GLU A 66 13.00 -12.42 4.47
CA GLU A 66 13.20 -11.98 5.84
C GLU A 66 13.74 -10.54 5.90
N VAL A 67 13.20 -9.75 6.83
CA VAL A 67 13.77 -8.44 7.14
C VAL A 67 14.91 -8.64 8.13
N SER A 68 16.15 -8.47 7.66
CA SER A 68 17.34 -8.66 8.49
C SER A 68 17.36 -7.68 9.66
N THR A 69 17.19 -8.20 10.88
CA THR A 69 17.30 -7.46 12.15
C THR A 69 18.45 -8.01 12.99
N ALA A 70 19.05 -7.16 13.85
CA ALA A 70 20.20 -7.51 14.70
C ALA A 70 19.90 -8.64 15.71
N SER A 71 18.64 -8.87 16.02
CA SER A 71 18.11 -10.00 16.78
C SER A 71 17.00 -10.61 15.93
N SER A 72 17.07 -11.91 15.63
CA SER A 72 16.06 -12.78 14.97
C SER A 72 15.00 -12.10 14.09
N SER A 73 14.89 -12.47 12.82
CA SER A 73 13.88 -11.96 11.87
C SER A 73 12.44 -12.17 12.37
N LYS A 74 11.89 -11.16 13.09
CA LYS A 74 10.47 -11.12 13.54
C LYS A 74 9.52 -10.82 12.38
N PHE A 75 10.06 -10.21 11.33
CA PHE A 75 9.29 -9.73 10.19
C PHE A 75 9.80 -10.31 8.88
N ILE A 76 8.85 -10.50 7.98
CA ILE A 76 9.08 -10.86 6.58
C ILE A 76 8.39 -9.84 5.67
N ILE A 77 8.90 -9.70 4.45
CA ILE A 77 8.20 -9.02 3.35
C ILE A 77 7.59 -10.10 2.47
N GLY A 78 6.27 -10.08 2.36
CA GLY A 78 5.49 -11.04 1.59
C GLY A 78 4.79 -10.39 0.40
N PRO A 79 3.76 -11.06 -0.17
CA PRO A 79 2.89 -10.49 -1.18
C PRO A 79 2.30 -9.13 -0.76
N LEU A 80 1.81 -8.34 -1.72
CA LEU A 80 1.19 -7.06 -1.40
C LEU A 80 -0.21 -7.26 -0.79
N ALA A 81 -0.38 -6.92 0.48
CA ALA A 81 -1.66 -6.78 1.18
C ALA A 81 -2.42 -5.53 0.70
N HIS A 82 -2.79 -5.51 -0.58
CA HIS A 82 -3.63 -4.48 -1.15
C HIS A 82 -4.88 -5.13 -1.73
N ARG A 83 -6.05 -4.49 -1.57
CA ARG A 83 -7.34 -4.99 -2.07
C ARG A 83 -7.28 -5.51 -3.51
N HIS A 84 -6.51 -4.83 -4.36
CA HIS A 84 -6.24 -5.24 -5.75
C HIS A 84 -5.74 -6.69 -5.85
N PHE A 85 -4.72 -7.05 -5.07
CA PHE A 85 -4.10 -8.36 -5.08
C PHE A 85 -4.82 -9.38 -4.17
N MET A 86 -5.80 -8.93 -3.38
CA MET A 86 -6.62 -9.79 -2.51
C MET A 86 -7.84 -10.41 -3.22
N GLU A 87 -8.06 -10.12 -4.52
CA GLU A 87 -9.16 -10.74 -5.26
C GLU A 87 -8.92 -12.24 -5.47
N THR A 88 -9.94 -13.06 -5.24
CA THR A 88 -9.88 -14.54 -5.34
C THR A 88 -9.30 -15.03 -6.66
N VAL A 89 -9.66 -14.36 -7.77
CA VAL A 89 -9.15 -14.70 -9.11
C VAL A 89 -7.62 -14.62 -9.21
N LEU A 90 -6.99 -13.74 -8.44
CA LEU A 90 -5.54 -13.59 -8.41
C LEU A 90 -4.89 -14.61 -7.48
N TRP A 91 -5.50 -14.94 -6.34
CA TRP A 91 -4.99 -15.96 -5.41
C TRP A 91 -5.08 -17.37 -5.98
N GLU A 92 -6.10 -17.66 -6.77
CA GLU A 92 -6.25 -18.92 -7.49
C GLU A 92 -5.36 -18.99 -8.73
N SER A 93 -4.87 -17.84 -9.20
CA SER A 93 -3.91 -17.79 -10.30
C SER A 93 -2.48 -17.90 -9.78
N ASP A 94 -1.56 -18.41 -10.61
CA ASP A 94 -0.12 -18.38 -10.33
C ASP A 94 0.49 -16.99 -10.61
N LEU A 95 -0.31 -15.92 -10.56
CA LEU A 95 0.16 -14.59 -10.89
C LEU A 95 0.99 -13.99 -9.75
N ASP A 96 2.05 -13.30 -10.14
CA ASP A 96 2.97 -12.61 -9.26
C ASP A 96 2.24 -11.51 -8.45
N SER A 97 2.11 -11.73 -7.14
CA SER A 97 1.58 -10.75 -6.16
C SER A 97 2.68 -10.17 -5.25
N GLY A 98 3.94 -10.33 -5.65
CA GLY A 98 5.12 -9.97 -4.87
C GLY A 98 5.60 -11.09 -3.93
N PRO A 99 6.61 -10.80 -3.09
CA PRO A 99 7.39 -9.56 -3.10
C PRO A 99 8.23 -9.38 -4.39
N TRP A 100 8.55 -8.14 -4.76
CA TRP A 100 9.25 -7.79 -6.00
C TRP A 100 10.62 -7.17 -5.75
N HIS A 101 11.63 -7.50 -6.57
CA HIS A 101 12.98 -6.92 -6.44
C HIS A 101 13.15 -5.60 -7.19
N THR A 102 12.39 -5.38 -8.26
CA THR A 102 12.51 -4.16 -9.08
C THR A 102 11.17 -3.43 -9.21
N PRO A 103 11.16 -2.09 -9.39
CA PRO A 103 9.94 -1.36 -9.67
C PRO A 103 9.25 -1.83 -10.95
N ASN A 104 10.05 -2.29 -11.94
CA ASN A 104 9.53 -2.84 -13.20
C ASN A 104 8.69 -4.09 -12.93
N ASP A 105 9.17 -5.01 -12.10
CA ASP A 105 8.44 -6.24 -11.74
C ASP A 105 7.11 -5.90 -11.04
N TYR A 106 7.13 -4.91 -10.14
CA TYR A 106 5.92 -4.44 -9.46
C TYR A 106 4.89 -3.88 -10.45
N ILE A 107 5.30 -2.93 -11.30
CA ILE A 107 4.39 -2.27 -12.25
C ILE A 107 3.87 -3.27 -13.29
N ASP A 108 4.73 -4.15 -13.78
CA ASP A 108 4.34 -5.19 -14.74
C ASP A 108 3.37 -6.21 -14.11
N SER A 109 3.58 -6.60 -12.85
CA SER A 109 2.66 -7.48 -12.10
C SER A 109 1.32 -6.80 -11.83
N LEU A 110 1.31 -5.50 -11.52
CA LEU A 110 0.09 -4.71 -11.37
C LEU A 110 -0.70 -4.64 -12.68
N ALA A 111 -0.01 -4.47 -13.81
CA ALA A 111 -0.66 -4.44 -15.12
C ALA A 111 -1.19 -5.81 -15.53
N ARG A 112 -0.41 -6.89 -15.33
CA ARG A 112 -0.83 -8.27 -15.62
C ARG A 112 -2.03 -8.70 -14.77
N SER A 113 -2.03 -8.38 -13.48
CA SER A 113 -3.16 -8.66 -12.58
C SER A 113 -4.42 -7.91 -12.99
N SER A 114 -4.30 -6.63 -13.34
CA SER A 114 -5.41 -5.82 -13.85
C SER A 114 -6.00 -6.40 -15.14
N LEU A 115 -5.14 -6.80 -16.09
CA LEU A 115 -5.58 -7.45 -17.33
C LEU A 115 -6.33 -8.77 -17.05
N LEU A 116 -5.84 -9.57 -16.12
CA LEU A 116 -6.49 -10.83 -15.73
C LEU A 116 -7.87 -10.59 -15.10
N GLN A 117 -7.98 -9.60 -14.20
CA GLN A 117 -9.26 -9.23 -13.59
C GLN A 117 -10.27 -8.74 -14.64
N ILE A 118 -9.86 -7.89 -15.59
CA ILE A 118 -10.74 -7.41 -16.67
C ILE A 118 -11.25 -8.60 -17.50
N ARG A 119 -10.37 -9.52 -17.91
CA ARG A 119 -10.74 -10.72 -18.67
C ARG A 119 -11.69 -11.63 -17.89
N SER A 120 -11.42 -11.85 -16.60
CA SER A 120 -12.26 -12.67 -15.74
C SER A 120 -13.66 -12.09 -15.57
N ARG A 121 -13.77 -10.75 -15.43
CA ARG A 121 -15.06 -10.05 -15.33
C ARG A 121 -15.86 -10.14 -16.63
N ALA A 122 -15.23 -9.92 -17.78
CA ALA A 122 -15.88 -10.08 -19.08
C ALA A 122 -16.43 -11.51 -19.29
N HIS A 123 -15.66 -12.53 -18.89
CA HIS A 123 -16.12 -13.92 -18.94
C HIS A 123 -17.32 -14.19 -18.02
N LYS A 124 -17.29 -13.62 -16.80
CA LYS A 124 -18.41 -13.73 -15.84
C LYS A 124 -19.66 -13.00 -16.33
N GLU A 125 -19.55 -11.82 -16.93
CA GLU A 125 -20.71 -11.10 -17.50
C GLU A 125 -21.35 -11.87 -18.66
N THR A 126 -20.54 -12.55 -19.47
CA THR A 126 -21.05 -13.42 -20.55
C THR A 126 -21.81 -14.63 -19.98
N ALA A 127 -21.42 -15.12 -18.79
CA ALA A 127 -22.07 -16.24 -18.10
C ALA A 127 -23.28 -15.84 -17.22
N ILE A 128 -23.39 -14.58 -16.81
CA ILE A 128 -24.41 -14.06 -15.87
C ILE A 128 -25.54 -13.31 -16.60
N ILE A 129 -25.85 -13.66 -17.86
CA ILE A 129 -27.18 -13.35 -18.43
C ILE A 129 -28.20 -14.36 -17.89
N THR A 130 -28.33 -14.43 -16.57
CA THR A 130 -29.51 -14.97 -15.89
C THR A 130 -29.91 -13.94 -14.83
N SER A 131 -31.06 -13.33 -15.07
CA SER A 131 -31.65 -12.22 -14.34
C SER A 131 -31.69 -12.43 -12.82
N ARG A 132 -30.99 -11.58 -12.05
CA ARG A 132 -31.29 -11.40 -10.63
C ARG A 132 -32.29 -10.25 -10.45
N PRO A 133 -33.47 -10.48 -9.85
CA PRO A 133 -34.33 -9.39 -9.43
C PRO A 133 -33.67 -8.67 -8.25
N PHE A 134 -33.63 -7.33 -8.29
CA PHE A 134 -33.05 -6.42 -7.28
C PHE A 134 -31.52 -6.18 -7.30
N SER A 135 -30.89 -6.15 -8.47
CA SER A 135 -29.60 -5.46 -8.61
C SER A 135 -29.81 -4.09 -9.25
N PHE A 136 -29.39 -3.02 -8.55
CA PHE A 136 -29.30 -1.69 -9.16
C PHE A 136 -28.38 -1.77 -10.38
N PRO A 137 -28.72 -1.16 -11.53
CA PRO A 137 -27.88 -1.21 -12.72
C PRO A 137 -26.60 -0.41 -12.47
N VAL A 138 -25.55 -1.08 -11.99
CA VAL A 138 -24.19 -0.64 -12.25
C VAL A 138 -24.06 -0.74 -13.76
N LYS A 139 -24.05 0.40 -14.47
CA LYS A 139 -23.77 0.39 -15.91
C LYS A 139 -22.43 -0.32 -16.10
N PRO A 140 -22.37 -1.45 -16.81
CA PRO A 140 -21.09 -2.05 -17.13
C PRO A 140 -20.30 -1.00 -17.91
N VAL A 141 -19.07 -0.77 -17.46
CA VAL A 141 -18.09 0.03 -18.21
C VAL A 141 -18.03 -0.62 -19.61
N SER A 142 -18.34 0.15 -20.65
CA SER A 142 -18.53 -0.40 -22.00
C SER A 142 -17.32 -1.22 -22.46
N ASP A 143 -17.53 -2.22 -23.33
CA ASP A 143 -16.44 -3.04 -23.88
C ASP A 143 -15.34 -2.21 -24.56
N LEU A 144 -15.73 -1.07 -25.16
CA LEU A 144 -14.82 -0.08 -25.72
C LEU A 144 -13.89 0.53 -24.66
N SER A 145 -14.40 0.74 -23.44
CA SER A 145 -13.61 1.22 -22.31
C SER A 145 -12.71 0.12 -21.75
N ASN A 146 -13.14 -1.15 -21.69
CA ASN A 146 -12.28 -2.27 -21.28
C ASN A 146 -11.14 -2.52 -22.28
N ALA A 147 -11.41 -2.46 -23.59
CA ALA A 147 -10.40 -2.58 -24.63
C ALA A 147 -9.37 -1.45 -24.56
N ALA A 148 -9.82 -0.19 -24.37
CA ALA A 148 -8.94 0.96 -24.20
C ALA A 148 -8.07 0.82 -22.94
N VAL A 149 -8.64 0.38 -21.82
CA VAL A 149 -7.87 0.11 -20.58
C VAL A 149 -6.85 -1.01 -20.81
N CYS A 150 -7.21 -2.08 -21.51
CA CYS A 150 -6.26 -3.15 -21.83
C CYS A 150 -5.09 -2.65 -22.69
N GLN A 151 -5.35 -1.82 -23.71
CA GLN A 151 -4.31 -1.21 -24.53
C GLN A 151 -3.43 -0.27 -23.70
N MET A 152 -4.01 0.55 -22.82
CA MET A 152 -3.26 1.39 -21.90
C MET A 152 -2.36 0.56 -20.98
N LEU A 153 -2.86 -0.53 -20.40
CA LEU A 153 -2.07 -1.42 -19.54
C LEU A 153 -0.93 -2.09 -20.32
N GLN A 154 -1.15 -2.50 -21.58
CA GLN A 154 -0.09 -3.01 -22.44
C GLN A 154 0.96 -1.96 -22.77
N LEU A 155 0.52 -0.72 -23.04
CA LEU A 155 1.41 0.40 -23.27
C LEU A 155 2.25 0.69 -22.03
N VAL A 156 1.64 0.78 -20.84
CA VAL A 156 2.34 0.94 -19.55
C VAL A 156 3.44 -0.10 -19.43
N ARG A 157 3.13 -1.39 -19.60
CA ARG A 157 4.15 -2.47 -19.55
C ARG A 157 5.29 -2.29 -20.54
N THR A 158 5.01 -1.75 -21.72
CA THR A 158 6.00 -1.51 -22.77
C THR A 158 6.90 -0.32 -22.44
N VAL A 159 6.33 0.75 -21.88
CA VAL A 159 7.08 1.98 -21.58
C VAL A 159 7.75 1.96 -20.21
N THR A 160 7.26 1.14 -19.25
CA THR A 160 7.76 1.04 -17.87
C THR A 160 9.29 0.95 -17.79
N PRO A 161 9.99 0.07 -18.53
CA PRO A 161 11.44 -0.01 -18.49
C PRO A 161 12.18 1.28 -18.90
N HIS A 162 11.50 2.18 -19.61
CA HIS A 162 12.04 3.43 -20.12
C HIS A 162 11.68 4.66 -19.28
N ILE A 163 10.68 4.54 -18.40
CA ILE A 163 10.19 5.66 -17.56
C ILE A 163 10.51 5.49 -16.08
N VAL A 164 10.82 4.26 -15.63
CA VAL A 164 11.24 4.01 -14.26
C VAL A 164 12.59 4.72 -14.02
N PRO A 165 12.74 5.49 -12.92
CA PRO A 165 14.00 6.14 -12.60
C PRO A 165 15.17 5.16 -12.53
N LEU A 166 16.30 5.53 -13.14
CA LEU A 166 17.52 4.71 -13.07
C LEU A 166 18.27 4.86 -11.74
N SER A 167 18.01 5.95 -11.00
CA SER A 167 18.67 6.19 -9.71
C SER A 167 18.17 5.19 -8.66
N PRO A 168 19.07 4.45 -7.98
CA PRO A 168 18.72 3.58 -6.86
C PRO A 168 18.01 4.34 -5.73
N ASP A 169 18.39 5.61 -5.49
CA ASP A 169 17.80 6.45 -4.45
C ASP A 169 16.30 6.71 -4.70
N HIS A 170 15.92 6.86 -5.98
CA HIS A 170 14.51 7.03 -6.35
C HIS A 170 13.73 5.72 -6.30
N CYS A 171 14.41 4.58 -6.37
CA CYS A 171 13.81 3.25 -6.30
C CYS A 171 13.86 2.67 -4.88
N LEU A 172 14.28 3.44 -3.87
CA LEU A 172 14.37 2.96 -2.50
C LEU A 172 13.03 2.36 -2.03
N PRO A 173 13.00 1.12 -1.50
CA PRO A 173 11.81 0.50 -0.94
C PRO A 173 11.44 1.20 0.37
N LEU A 174 10.37 1.99 0.37
CA LEU A 174 9.94 2.79 1.52
C LEU A 174 8.58 2.33 2.03
N LEU A 175 8.49 2.08 3.34
CA LEU A 175 7.20 1.97 4.04
C LEU A 175 6.68 3.39 4.32
N TRP A 176 5.59 3.76 3.67
CA TRP A 176 5.01 5.10 3.79
C TRP A 176 3.54 5.06 4.21
N HIS A 177 3.17 5.95 5.12
CA HIS A 177 1.79 6.13 5.53
C HIS A 177 1.01 6.89 4.46
N ARG A 178 0.11 6.22 3.74
CA ARG A 178 -0.55 6.80 2.56
C ARG A 178 -1.53 7.93 2.87
N ASP A 179 -2.10 7.93 4.08
CA ASP A 179 -3.12 8.91 4.50
C ASP A 179 -2.74 9.60 5.82
N LEU A 180 -1.52 10.14 5.88
CA LEU A 180 -1.04 10.80 7.11
C LEU A 180 -1.62 12.22 7.19
N HIS A 181 -2.69 12.36 7.95
CA HIS A 181 -3.32 13.63 8.30
C HIS A 181 -3.63 13.69 9.80
N ASP A 182 -4.04 14.86 10.27
CA ASP A 182 -4.33 15.15 11.68
C ASP A 182 -5.36 14.22 12.35
N GLY A 183 -6.36 13.75 11.60
CA GLY A 183 -7.33 12.76 12.08
C GLY A 183 -6.76 11.36 12.34
N ASN A 184 -5.60 11.04 11.74
CA ASN A 184 -4.91 9.75 11.92
C ASN A 184 -3.76 9.81 12.93
N ILE A 185 -3.56 10.96 13.58
CA ILE A 185 -2.52 11.17 14.58
C ILE A 185 -3.18 11.39 15.93
N PHE A 186 -2.72 10.69 16.96
CA PHE A 186 -3.21 10.82 18.33
C PHE A 186 -2.12 11.43 19.21
N VAL A 187 -2.54 12.30 20.12
CA VAL A 187 -1.65 13.01 21.04
C VAL A 187 -2.15 12.97 22.49
N SER A 188 -1.22 13.09 23.43
CA SER A 188 -1.53 13.41 24.82
C SER A 188 -1.89 14.90 24.99
N ASP A 189 -2.41 15.26 26.16
CA ASP A 189 -2.75 16.65 26.50
C ASP A 189 -1.54 17.60 26.45
N GLU A 190 -0.33 17.07 26.65
CA GLU A 190 0.92 17.81 26.55
C GLU A 190 1.41 18.02 25.11
N GLY A 191 0.77 17.40 24.11
CA GLY A 191 1.19 17.43 22.71
C GLY A 191 2.25 16.38 22.36
N LYS A 192 2.30 15.26 23.09
CA LYS A 192 3.15 14.12 22.73
C LYS A 192 2.40 13.20 21.76
N VAL A 193 3.01 12.82 20.63
CA VAL A 193 2.43 11.83 19.71
C VAL A 193 2.42 10.46 20.40
N THR A 194 1.22 9.90 20.57
CA THR A 194 0.97 8.65 21.28
C THR A 194 0.70 7.50 20.32
N SER A 195 0.01 7.76 19.20
CA SER A 195 -0.32 6.75 18.21
C SER A 195 -0.50 7.37 16.82
N ILE A 196 -0.24 6.57 15.80
CA ILE A 196 -0.64 6.85 14.40
C ILE A 196 -1.45 5.64 13.96
N ILE A 197 -2.66 5.87 13.47
CA ILE A 197 -3.59 4.81 13.02
C ILE A 197 -3.70 4.80 11.50
N ASP A 198 -4.55 3.92 10.95
CA ASP A 198 -4.81 3.82 9.50
C ASP A 198 -3.60 3.33 8.69
N TRP A 199 -2.81 2.45 9.30
CA TRP A 199 -1.72 1.73 8.63
C TRP A 199 -2.22 0.62 7.70
N GLN A 200 -3.52 0.35 7.64
CA GLN A 200 -4.07 -0.59 6.66
C GLN A 200 -3.70 -0.15 5.24
N ASP A 201 -3.29 -1.10 4.42
CA ASP A 201 -2.71 -0.87 3.09
C ASP A 201 -1.41 -0.02 3.04
N ALA A 202 -0.73 0.23 4.16
CA ALA A 202 0.65 0.72 4.12
C ALA A 202 1.54 -0.38 3.52
N ASN A 203 2.31 -0.01 2.49
CA ASN A 203 3.08 -0.95 1.70
C ASN A 203 4.51 -0.44 1.51
N ILE A 204 5.44 -1.38 1.33
CA ILE A 204 6.82 -1.10 0.94
C ILE A 204 6.84 -1.02 -0.58
N LEU A 205 6.96 0.19 -1.12
CA LEU A 205 6.93 0.45 -2.56
C LEU A 205 8.04 1.43 -2.95
N PRO A 206 8.38 1.56 -4.25
CA PRO A 206 9.43 2.48 -4.70
C PRO A 206 9.13 3.93 -4.29
N LEU A 207 10.15 4.65 -3.82
CA LEU A 207 10.05 6.04 -3.34
C LEU A 207 9.27 6.95 -4.30
N PHE A 208 9.56 6.87 -5.60
CA PHE A 208 8.90 7.70 -6.61
C PHE A 208 7.39 7.44 -6.77
N LEU A 209 6.87 6.32 -6.24
CA LEU A 209 5.44 5.99 -6.22
C LEU A 209 4.78 6.25 -4.85
N THR A 210 5.55 6.31 -3.76
CA THR A 210 5.02 6.35 -2.39
C THR A 210 4.90 7.76 -1.82
N ILE A 211 5.77 8.69 -2.21
CA ILE A 211 5.77 10.03 -1.61
C ILE A 211 4.48 10.77 -1.96
N ARG A 212 3.80 11.22 -0.90
CA ARG A 212 2.70 12.19 -0.94
C ARG A 212 3.10 13.37 -0.05
N LYS A 213 2.75 14.61 -0.44
CA LYS A 213 2.82 15.75 0.47
C LYS A 213 1.87 15.46 1.65
N PRO A 214 2.31 15.54 2.92
CA PRO A 214 1.40 15.37 4.06
C PRO A 214 0.31 16.45 4.02
N GLN A 215 -0.95 16.04 4.11
CA GLN A 215 -2.10 16.95 3.92
C GLN A 215 -2.22 17.99 5.03
N PHE A 216 -1.69 17.73 6.22
CA PHE A 216 -1.71 18.70 7.32
C PHE A 216 -0.77 19.92 7.09
N LEU A 217 0.00 19.92 5.99
CA LEU A 217 0.85 21.03 5.54
C LEU A 217 0.21 21.83 4.39
N ASP A 218 -1.06 21.60 4.09
CA ASP A 218 -1.91 22.47 3.26
C ASP A 218 -2.67 23.46 4.14
#